data_AF-A0A7K3H2B3-F1
#
_entry.id   AF-A0A7K3H2B3-F1
#
_cell.length_a   1.000
_cell.length_b   1.000
_cell.length_c   1.000
_cell.angle_alpha   90.00
_cell.angle_beta   90.00
_cell.angle_gamma   90.00
#
_symmetry.space_group_name_H-M   'P 1'
#
loop_
_entity.id
_entity.type
_entity.pdbx_description
1 polymer ?
#
loop_
_entity_poly.entity_id
_entity_poly.type
_entity_poly.pdbx_seq_one_letter_code
_entity_poly.pdbx_strand_id
1 'polypeptide(L)' 'MRSMEINEVHVSEAGLVVVDVAAADDATAFAFHAVLASLWATTSVERTFRAPGQPGVRLRCYLDIRQGPATGQRPNIPW' A
#
# COMPACT_ATOMS: atom_id res chain seq x y z
N MET A 1 -19.95 -2.91 15.34
CA MET A 1 -19.03 -2.62 14.22
C MET A 1 -18.09 -1.51 14.66
N ARG A 2 -16.77 -1.70 14.60
CA ARG A 2 -15.82 -0.58 14.73
C ARG A 2 -15.87 0.18 13.42
N SER A 3 -16.34 1.41 13.42
CA SER A 3 -16.20 2.31 12.27
C SER A 3 -14.71 2.61 12.12
N MET A 4 -14.11 2.23 10.99
CA MET A 4 -12.72 2.54 10.71
C MET A 4 -12.70 3.95 10.11
N GLU A 5 -12.35 4.92 10.92
CA GLU A 5 -12.28 6.32 10.50
C GLU A 5 -11.08 6.51 9.57
N ILE A 6 -11.32 7.12 8.41
CA ILE A 6 -10.24 7.59 7.54
C ILE A 6 -9.76 8.90 8.14
N ASN A 7 -8.54 8.88 8.69
CA ASN A 7 -7.88 10.11 9.16
C ASN A 7 -7.29 10.84 7.95
N GLU A 8 -7.92 11.93 7.55
CA GLU A 8 -7.42 12.77 6.46
C GLU A 8 -6.39 13.78 6.98
N VAL A 9 -5.24 13.85 6.31
CA VAL A 9 -4.19 14.84 6.58
C VAL A 9 -3.79 15.48 5.26
N HIS A 10 -3.88 16.81 5.18
CA HIS A 10 -3.43 17.55 4.01
C HIS A 10 -1.92 17.83 4.10
N VAL A 11 -1.19 17.50 3.03
CA VAL A 11 0.23 17.81 2.89
C VAL A 11 0.42 18.90 1.84
N SER A 12 1.36 19.81 2.05
CA SER A 12 1.56 20.97 1.18
C SER A 12 2.07 20.60 -0.23
N GLU A 13 2.74 19.46 -0.37
CA GLU A 13 3.22 18.95 -1.65
C GLU A 13 3.14 17.42 -1.69
N ALA A 14 2.97 16.85 -2.89
CA ALA A 14 3.14 15.42 -3.11
C ALA A 14 4.62 15.03 -2.88
N GLY A 15 4.88 13.86 -2.31
CA GLY A 15 6.23 13.43 -1.95
C GLY A 15 6.39 11.92 -1.79
N LEU A 16 7.41 11.51 -1.05
CA LEU A 16 7.63 10.11 -0.68
C LEU A 16 6.74 9.76 0.52
N VAL A 17 5.95 8.70 0.41
CA VAL A 17 5.08 8.18 1.47
C VAL A 17 5.54 6.78 1.86
N VAL A 18 5.52 6.48 3.15
CA VAL A 18 5.72 5.15 3.69
C VAL A 18 4.38 4.60 4.14
N VAL A 19 4.00 3.43 3.62
CA VAL A 19 2.75 2.75 4.01
C VAL A 19 3.08 1.46 4.73
N ASP A 20 2.56 1.34 5.95
CA ASP A 20 2.56 0.11 6.73
C ASP A 20 1.22 -0.60 6.59
N VAL A 21 1.26 -1.80 6.01
CA VAL A 21 0.09 -2.64 5.79
C VAL A 21 0.06 -3.75 6.83
N ALA A 22 -1.13 -4.04 7.35
CA ALA A 22 -1.42 -5.27 8.08
C ALA A 22 -2.38 -6.11 7.23
N ALA A 23 -2.02 -7.37 6.97
CA ALA A 23 -2.81 -8.29 6.16
C ALA A 23 -2.89 -9.65 6.83
N ALA A 24 -3.89 -10.45 6.47
CA ALA A 24 -4.06 -11.80 7.01
C ALA A 24 -2.90 -12.74 6.61
N ASP A 25 -2.39 -12.57 5.39
CA ASP A 25 -1.36 -13.41 4.79
C ASP A 25 -0.52 -12.64 3.75
N ASP A 26 0.57 -13.27 3.32
CA ASP A 26 1.50 -12.75 2.33
C ASP A 26 0.82 -12.44 0.99
N ALA A 27 -0.08 -13.32 0.52
CA ALA A 27 -0.74 -13.16 -0.78
C ALA A 27 -1.57 -11.88 -0.81
N THR A 28 -2.32 -11.62 0.27
CA THR A 28 -3.10 -10.39 0.45
C THR A 28 -2.21 -9.16 0.51
N ALA A 29 -1.11 -9.22 1.26
CA ALA A 29 -0.16 -8.11 1.34
C ALA A 29 0.49 -7.78 -0.02
N PHE A 30 0.89 -8.79 -0.78
CA PHE A 30 1.49 -8.61 -2.10
C PHE A 30 0.48 -8.17 -3.15
N ALA A 31 -0.76 -8.65 -3.11
CA ALA A 31 -1.82 -8.18 -4.00
C ALA A 31 -2.10 -6.68 -3.79
N PHE A 32 -2.13 -6.23 -2.53
CA PHE A 32 -2.26 -4.80 -2.21
C PHE A 32 -1.06 -3.98 -2.73
N HIS A 33 0.17 -4.48 -2.55
CA HIS A 33 1.37 -3.83 -3.11
C HIS A 33 1.32 -3.71 -4.63
N ALA A 34 0.88 -4.76 -5.34
CA ALA A 34 0.78 -4.75 -6.80
C ALA A 34 -0.18 -3.66 -7.30
N VAL A 35 -1.30 -3.45 -6.60
CA VAL A 35 -2.23 -2.35 -6.91
C VAL A 35 -1.54 -1.01 -6.71
N LEU A 36 -0.86 -0.80 -5.59
CA LEU A 36 -0.10 0.44 -5.34
C LEU A 36 0.98 0.68 -6.40
N ALA A 37 1.73 -0.36 -6.78
CA ALA A 37 2.77 -0.28 -7.80
C ALA A 37 2.22 -0.01 -9.21
N SER A 38 0.95 -0.35 -9.48
CA SER A 38 0.28 -0.01 -10.74
C SER A 38 -0.14 1.46 -10.81
N LEU A 39 -0.30 2.12 -9.66
CA LEU A 39 -0.79 3.49 -9.54
C LEU A 39 0.35 4.49 -9.31
N TRP A 40 1.43 4.08 -8.63
CA TRP A 40 2.53 4.98 -8.30
C TRP A 40 3.87 4.29 -8.51
N ALA A 41 4.92 5.10 -8.70
CA ALA A 41 6.28 4.59 -8.59
C ALA A 41 6.49 4.06 -7.17
N THR A 42 6.86 2.78 -7.05
CA THR A 42 7.11 2.13 -5.77
C THR A 42 8.49 1.51 -5.74
N THR A 43 9.10 1.48 -4.56
CA THR A 43 10.25 0.59 -4.33
C THR A 43 9.73 -0.85 -4.29
N SER A 44 10.41 -1.76 -4.99
CA SER A 44 10.14 -3.20 -4.88
C SER A 44 10.20 -3.64 -3.42
N VAL A 45 9.16 -4.34 -2.96
CA VAL A 45 9.19 -4.95 -1.63
C VAL A 45 9.56 -6.42 -1.75
N GLU A 46 10.63 -6.81 -1.06
CA GLU A 46 11.20 -8.15 -1.18
C GLU A 46 10.58 -9.15 -0.20
N ARG A 47 10.01 -8.69 0.92
CA ARG A 47 9.46 -9.58 1.95
C ARG A 47 8.42 -8.93 2.87
N THR A 48 7.45 -9.71 3.33
CA THR A 48 6.64 -9.40 4.51
C THR A 48 7.34 -9.85 5.80
N PHE A 49 6.87 -9.39 6.96
CA PHE A 49 7.30 -9.89 8.27
C PHE A 49 6.12 -10.11 9.20
N ARG A 50 6.26 -11.03 10.17
CA ARG A 50 5.27 -11.22 11.23
C ARG A 50 5.68 -10.41 12.45
N ALA A 51 4.82 -9.50 12.91
CA ALA A 51 5.06 -8.75 14.13
C ALA A 51 4.78 -9.64 15.36
N PRO A 52 5.65 -9.66 16.39
CA PRO A 52 5.43 -10.46 17.59
C PRO A 52 4.07 -10.16 18.24
N GLY A 53 3.30 -11.21 18.54
CA GLY A 53 2.00 -11.09 19.19
C GLY A 53 0.87 -10.54 18.32
N GLN A 54 1.10 -10.24 17.04
CA GLN A 54 0.05 -9.82 16.11
C GLN A 54 -0.29 -10.96 15.13
N PRO A 55 -1.60 -11.24 14.90
CA PRO A 55 -2.00 -12.15 13.85
C PRO A 55 -1.68 -11.56 12.46
N GLY A 56 -1.39 -12.43 11.50
CA GLY A 56 -1.14 -12.06 10.11
C GLY A 56 0.30 -11.65 9.79
N VAL A 57 0.44 -10.81 8.77
CA VAL A 57 1.73 -10.30 8.26
C VAL A 57 1.69 -8.77 8.14
N ARG A 58 2.89 -8.19 8.10
CA ARG A 58 3.13 -6.77 7.89
C ARG A 58 3.98 -6.57 6.65
N LEU A 59 3.66 -5.52 5.92
CA LEU A 59 4.41 -5.07 4.75
C LEU A 59 4.66 -3.57 4.89
N ARG A 60 5.89 -3.14 4.65
CA ARG A 60 6.23 -1.73 4.51
C ARG A 60 6.63 -1.47 3.07
N CYS A 61 6.02 -0.45 2.45
CA CYS A 61 6.36 -0.03 1.10
C CYS A 61 6.54 1.48 1.02
N TYR A 62 7.36 1.91 0.07
CA TYR A 62 7.65 3.31 -0.22
C TYR A 62 7.00 3.67 -1.55
N LEU A 63 6.23 4.74 -1.57
CA LEU A 63 5.54 5.25 -2.75
C LEU A 63 5.99 6.67 -3.03
N ASP A 64 6.37 6.96 -4.28
CA ASP A 64 6.50 8.33 -4.74
C ASP A 64 5.18 8.77 -5.37
N ILE A 65 4.39 9.52 -4.61
CA ILE A 65 3.06 9.98 -5.05
C ILE A 65 3.14 11.19 -6.00
N ARG A 66 4.33 11.74 -6.26
CA ARG A 66 4.55 12.74 -7.33
C ARG A 66 4.37 12.10 -8.70
N GLN A 67 4.74 10.82 -8.82
CA GLN A 67 4.54 10.00 -10.01
C GLN A 67 3.16 9.36 -9.92
N GLY A 68 2.12 10.18 -10.12
CA GLY A 68 0.72 9.75 -10.06
C GLY A 68 0.38 8.68 -11.10
N PRO A 69 -0.79 8.03 -11.00
CA PRO A 69 -1.21 7.01 -11.94
C PRO A 69 -1.19 7.58 -13.34
N ALA A 70 -0.46 6.91 -14.24
CA ALA A 70 -0.38 7.28 -15.64
C ALA A 70 -1.82 7.49 -16.13
N THR A 71 -2.14 8.73 -16.50
CA THR A 71 -3.47 9.12 -16.99
C THR A 71 -3.83 8.21 -18.15
N GLY A 72 -4.69 7.21 -17.91
CA GLY A 72 -5.16 6.26 -18.93
C GLY A 72 -5.20 4.79 -18.52
N GLN A 73 -4.39 4.33 -17.56
CA GLN A 73 -4.39 2.92 -17.16
C GLN A 73 -5.27 2.70 -15.93
N ARG A 74 -6.54 2.29 -16.15
CA ARG A 74 -7.30 1.67 -15.06
C ARG A 74 -6.66 0.31 -14.74
N PRO A 75 -6.27 0.03 -13.48
CA PRO A 75 -5.84 -1.31 -13.11
C PRO A 75 -6.97 -2.29 -13.43
N ASN A 76 -6.72 -3.28 -14.29
CA ASN A 76 -7.66 -4.38 -14.51
C ASN A 76 -7.53 -5.33 -13.31
N ILE A 77 -8.32 -5.08 -12.26
CA ILE A 77 -8.33 -5.89 -11.04
C ILE A 77 -9.41 -6.96 -11.19
N PRO A 78 -9.06 -8.26 -11.24
CA PRO A 78 -10.00 -9.34 -11.53
C PRO A 78 -10.76 -9.86 -10.29
N TRP A 79 -11.07 -9.00 -9.33
CA TRP A 79 -11.79 -9.36 -8.10
C TRP A 79 -13.04 -8.50 -7.94
#